data_AF-A0A532V0C7-F1
#
_entry.id   AF-A0A532V0C7-F1
#
_cell.length_a   1.000
_cell.length_b   1.000
_cell.length_c   1.000
_cell.angle_alpha   90.00
_cell.angle_beta   90.00
_cell.angle_gamma   90.00
#
_symmetry.space_group_name_H-M   'P 1'
#
loop_
_entity.id
_entity.type
_entity.pdbx_description
1 polymer ?
#
loop_
_entity_poly.entity_id
_entity_poly.type
_entity_poly.pdbx_seq_one_letter_code
_entity_poly.pdbx_strand_id
1 'polypeptide(L)'
;MATGDEIAIFDGNLCVGASVYEGEFPLVISCWKDDIATPVVVDGYESGNQMTFVWFDVSANQEITFETPPTIYSEPDDPIAPTHSGFGAGFYALRSMCYGIESIHQLPKEYKLGQNYPNPFNAQTVIPLELPQRSMVKIELFNMMGRNIGTMFEGIKEAGWPRVKYNASHLSSGVYFYRITADGLERGGKFADVGKLVLVK
;
A
#
# COMPACT_ATOMS: atom_id res chain seq x y z
N MET A 1 -16.24 -8.91 -16.45
CA MET A 1 -14.98 -9.51 -15.98
C MET A 1 -15.17 -10.98 -15.71
N ALA A 2 -14.32 -11.80 -16.31
CA ALA A 2 -14.18 -13.23 -16.09
C ALA A 2 -12.80 -13.52 -15.47
N THR A 3 -12.67 -14.61 -14.73
CA THR A 3 -11.36 -15.04 -14.21
C THR A 3 -10.34 -15.11 -15.33
N GLY A 4 -9.17 -14.50 -15.12
CA GLY A 4 -8.10 -14.37 -16.10
C GLY A 4 -8.05 -13.01 -16.80
N ASP A 5 -9.11 -12.20 -16.73
CA ASP A 5 -9.08 -10.81 -17.22
C ASP A 5 -8.02 -9.98 -16.50
N GLU A 6 -7.41 -9.02 -17.19
CA GLU A 6 -6.36 -8.18 -16.60
C GLU A 6 -6.79 -6.73 -16.53
N ILE A 7 -6.41 -6.03 -15.46
CA ILE A 7 -6.60 -4.59 -15.37
C ILE A 7 -5.26 -3.92 -15.16
N ALA A 8 -4.93 -3.04 -16.09
CA ALA A 8 -3.74 -2.22 -16.11
C ALA A 8 -4.07 -0.76 -15.83
N ILE A 9 -3.12 -0.07 -15.21
CA ILE A 9 -3.19 1.33 -14.83
C ILE A 9 -2.03 2.05 -15.52
N PHE A 10 -2.35 3.15 -16.16
CA PHE A 10 -1.42 3.91 -16.97
C PHE A 10 -1.28 5.36 -16.49
N ASP A 11 -0.06 5.85 -16.48
CA ASP A 11 0.26 7.28 -16.45
C ASP A 11 0.65 7.71 -17.87
N GLY A 12 -0.22 8.45 -18.57
CA GLY A 12 -0.10 8.67 -20.00
C GLY A 12 -0.08 7.34 -20.78
N ASN A 13 1.05 7.02 -21.41
CA ASN A 13 1.25 5.77 -22.15
C ASN A 13 2.04 4.71 -21.37
N LEU A 14 2.50 5.04 -20.15
CA LEU A 14 3.31 4.14 -19.34
C LEU A 14 2.41 3.28 -18.46
N CYS A 15 2.50 1.95 -18.58
CA CYS A 15 1.85 1.03 -17.65
C CYS A 15 2.61 1.07 -16.32
N VAL A 16 1.96 1.55 -15.27
CA VAL A 16 2.57 1.75 -13.95
C VAL A 16 2.15 0.69 -12.94
N GLY A 17 1.13 -0.12 -13.27
CA GLY A 17 0.71 -1.27 -12.49
C GLY A 17 -0.36 -2.09 -13.21
N ALA A 18 -0.41 -3.38 -12.93
CA ALA A 18 -1.45 -4.27 -13.44
C ALA A 18 -1.76 -5.37 -12.42
N SER A 19 -2.95 -5.97 -12.54
CA SER A 19 -3.34 -7.15 -11.76
C SER A 19 -4.33 -8.00 -12.56
N VAL A 20 -4.32 -9.31 -12.30
CA VAL A 20 -5.21 -10.28 -12.93
C VAL A 20 -6.43 -10.49 -12.03
N TYR A 21 -7.61 -10.47 -12.61
CA TYR A 21 -8.86 -10.77 -11.92
C TYR A 21 -9.00 -12.28 -11.73
N GLU A 22 -8.98 -12.70 -10.46
CA GLU A 22 -9.03 -14.13 -10.08
C GLU A 22 -10.47 -14.62 -9.83
N GLY A 23 -11.50 -13.86 -10.24
CA GLY A 23 -12.91 -14.22 -10.05
C GLY A 23 -13.56 -13.64 -8.79
N GLU A 24 -12.81 -12.92 -7.95
CA GLU A 24 -13.32 -12.26 -6.76
C GLU A 24 -12.83 -10.81 -6.67
N PHE A 25 -13.69 -9.92 -6.17
CA PHE A 25 -13.35 -8.55 -5.77
C PHE A 25 -13.14 -8.46 -4.25
N PRO A 26 -12.24 -7.59 -3.77
CA PRO A 26 -11.56 -6.54 -4.50
C PRO A 26 -10.35 -7.04 -5.28
N LEU A 27 -10.18 -6.45 -6.45
CA LEU A 27 -8.94 -6.58 -7.19
C LEU A 27 -7.96 -5.51 -6.68
N VAL A 28 -6.87 -5.96 -6.07
CA VAL A 28 -5.79 -5.07 -5.64
C VAL A 28 -4.76 -4.93 -6.76
N ILE A 29 -4.47 -3.70 -7.16
CA ILE A 29 -3.44 -3.34 -8.13
C ILE A 29 -2.39 -2.50 -7.43
N SER A 30 -1.13 -2.95 -7.47
CA SER A 30 0.02 -2.13 -7.10
C SER A 30 0.52 -1.34 -8.30
N CYS A 31 0.67 -0.03 -8.13
CA CYS A 31 1.34 0.83 -9.11
C CYS A 31 2.61 1.42 -8.54
N TRP A 32 3.68 1.46 -9.32
CA TRP A 32 5.00 1.95 -8.91
C TRP A 32 5.15 3.41 -9.28
N LYS A 33 5.64 4.22 -8.33
CA LYS A 33 5.97 5.62 -8.57
C LYS A 33 7.35 5.69 -9.21
N ASP A 34 7.50 6.65 -10.11
CA ASP A 34 8.78 6.99 -10.73
C ASP A 34 9.85 7.27 -9.66
N ASP A 35 11.07 6.79 -9.92
CA ASP A 35 12.19 6.93 -9.00
C ASP A 35 13.03 8.18 -9.26
N ILE A 36 13.68 8.69 -8.20
CA ILE A 36 14.54 9.89 -8.29
C ILE A 36 15.99 9.57 -8.67
N ALA A 37 16.37 8.29 -8.70
CA ALA A 37 17.71 7.80 -9.00
C ALA A 37 17.97 7.79 -10.52
N THR A 38 16.94 7.66 -11.35
CA THR A 38 17.02 7.75 -12.81
C THR A 38 16.17 8.89 -13.39
N PRO A 39 16.47 10.17 -13.10
CA PRO A 39 15.61 11.31 -13.45
C PRO A 39 15.43 11.59 -14.96
N VAL A 40 16.12 10.84 -15.81
CA VAL A 40 16.02 10.91 -17.27
C VAL A 40 15.21 9.75 -17.87
N VAL A 41 14.86 8.75 -17.06
CA VAL A 41 14.05 7.59 -17.44
C VAL A 41 12.80 7.62 -16.58
N VAL A 42 11.64 7.76 -17.20
CA VAL A 42 10.35 7.67 -16.50
C VAL A 42 9.91 6.21 -16.51
N ASP A 43 9.90 5.56 -15.36
CA ASP A 43 9.58 4.14 -15.19
C ASP A 43 8.47 3.85 -14.16
N GLY A 44 7.88 4.90 -13.59
CA GLY A 44 6.67 4.81 -12.79
C GLY A 44 5.75 6.02 -12.94
N TYR A 45 4.71 6.08 -12.10
CA TYR A 45 3.75 7.19 -12.13
C TYR A 45 4.32 8.45 -11.47
N GLU A 46 3.88 9.62 -11.93
CA GLU A 46 4.11 10.88 -11.23
C GLU A 46 2.92 11.24 -10.35
N SER A 47 3.20 11.74 -9.15
CA SER A 47 2.15 12.06 -8.17
C SER A 47 1.28 13.20 -8.68
N GLY A 48 -0.04 13.01 -8.67
CA GLY A 48 -1.00 14.02 -9.11
C GLY A 48 -1.38 13.94 -10.59
N ASN A 49 -0.72 13.09 -11.38
CA ASN A 49 -1.13 12.84 -12.76
C ASN A 49 -2.49 12.12 -12.80
N GLN A 50 -3.20 12.29 -13.92
CA GLN A 50 -4.43 11.58 -14.19
C GLN A 50 -4.10 10.19 -14.72
N MET A 51 -4.56 9.15 -14.00
CA MET A 51 -4.35 7.77 -14.44
C MET A 51 -5.49 7.28 -15.33
N THR A 52 -5.13 6.47 -16.32
CA THR A 52 -6.04 5.73 -17.19
C THR A 52 -6.11 4.27 -16.76
N PHE A 53 -7.29 3.68 -16.80
CA PHE A 53 -7.50 2.27 -16.52
C PHE A 53 -7.83 1.57 -17.83
N VAL A 54 -7.22 0.41 -18.06
CA VAL A 54 -7.48 -0.43 -19.22
C VAL A 54 -7.77 -1.83 -18.73
N TRP A 55 -8.91 -2.37 -19.15
CA TRP A 55 -9.30 -3.75 -18.89
C TRP A 55 -9.07 -4.58 -20.15
N PHE A 56 -8.26 -5.61 -20.04
CA PHE A 56 -8.11 -6.64 -21.06
C PHE A 56 -9.09 -7.79 -20.77
N ASP A 57 -10.08 -7.96 -21.64
CA ASP A 57 -10.98 -9.10 -21.61
C ASP A 57 -10.32 -10.27 -22.36
N VAL A 58 -9.89 -11.29 -21.61
CA VAL A 58 -9.18 -12.44 -22.18
C VAL A 58 -10.11 -13.27 -23.06
N SER A 59 -11.39 -13.37 -22.69
CA SER A 59 -12.37 -14.19 -23.41
C SER A 59 -12.73 -13.58 -24.77
N ALA A 60 -12.75 -12.26 -24.85
CA ALA A 60 -13.00 -11.50 -26.08
C ALA A 60 -11.70 -11.15 -26.85
N ASN A 61 -10.53 -11.33 -26.22
CA ASN A 61 -9.23 -10.89 -26.70
C ASN A 61 -9.25 -9.41 -27.14
N GLN A 62 -9.76 -8.56 -26.24
CA GLN A 62 -9.99 -7.14 -26.52
C GLN A 62 -9.59 -6.26 -25.32
N GLU A 63 -9.03 -5.09 -25.62
CA GLU A 63 -8.82 -4.02 -24.65
C GLU A 63 -10.02 -3.07 -24.57
N ILE A 64 -10.39 -2.70 -23.35
CA ILE A 64 -11.47 -1.79 -23.00
C ILE A 64 -10.89 -0.69 -22.11
N THR A 65 -10.76 0.52 -22.65
CA THR A 65 -10.39 1.70 -21.87
C THR A 65 -11.63 2.26 -21.19
N PHE A 66 -11.55 2.49 -19.88
CA PHE A 66 -12.67 3.07 -19.14
C PHE A 66 -12.81 4.57 -19.44
N GLU A 67 -13.99 5.04 -19.84
CA GLU A 67 -14.27 6.48 -20.02
C GLU A 67 -14.23 7.25 -18.70
N THR A 68 -14.74 6.62 -17.64
CA THR A 68 -14.61 7.08 -16.26
C THR A 68 -13.86 6.03 -15.45
N PRO A 69 -12.87 6.42 -14.63
CA PRO A 69 -12.14 5.46 -13.83
C PRO A 69 -13.11 4.70 -12.90
N PRO A 70 -12.87 3.40 -12.66
CA PRO A 70 -13.71 2.59 -11.79
C PRO A 70 -13.74 3.18 -10.37
N THR A 71 -14.79 2.89 -9.60
CA THR A 71 -14.86 3.33 -8.20
C THR A 71 -13.69 2.75 -7.41
N ILE A 72 -12.83 3.65 -6.92
CA ILE A 72 -11.69 3.33 -6.05
C ILE A 72 -12.11 3.64 -4.62
N TYR A 73 -11.86 2.71 -3.70
CA TYR A 73 -12.04 2.97 -2.27
C TYR A 73 -10.89 3.81 -1.71
N SER A 74 -11.22 4.85 -0.95
CA SER A 74 -10.30 5.66 -0.16
C SER A 74 -10.90 5.94 1.22
N GLU A 75 -10.06 6.04 2.24
CA GLU A 75 -10.48 6.43 3.59
C GLU A 75 -11.13 7.84 3.58
N PRO A 76 -12.16 8.10 4.39
CA PRO A 76 -12.83 9.40 4.44
C PRO A 76 -11.90 10.59 4.74
N ASP A 77 -10.83 10.35 5.50
CA ASP A 77 -9.81 11.35 5.88
C ASP A 77 -8.50 11.22 5.08
N ASP A 78 -8.50 10.48 3.96
CA ASP A 78 -7.32 10.43 3.09
C ASP A 78 -7.04 11.85 2.55
N PRO A 79 -5.90 12.50 2.87
CA PRO A 79 -5.57 13.82 2.31
C PRO A 79 -5.33 13.78 0.79
N ILE A 80 -5.40 12.59 0.20
CA ILE A 80 -5.28 12.27 -1.22
C ILE A 80 -6.57 11.58 -1.72
N ALA A 81 -7.68 11.75 -0.98
CA ALA A 81 -9.01 11.35 -1.41
C ALA A 81 -9.28 11.90 -2.82
N PRO A 82 -9.83 11.09 -3.73
CA PRO A 82 -9.78 11.35 -5.16
C PRO A 82 -10.75 12.47 -5.51
N THR A 83 -10.25 13.70 -5.59
CA THR A 83 -10.75 14.62 -6.62
C THR A 83 -10.28 14.16 -8.01
N HIS A 84 -9.17 13.41 -8.07
CA HIS A 84 -8.64 12.70 -9.24
C HIS A 84 -7.94 11.41 -8.78
N SER A 85 -8.41 10.23 -9.22
CA SER A 85 -7.80 8.86 -9.23
C SER A 85 -6.88 8.34 -8.08
N GLY A 86 -6.61 9.11 -7.02
CA GLY A 86 -6.01 8.74 -5.73
C GLY A 86 -4.51 8.48 -5.67
N PHE A 87 -3.70 8.70 -6.73
CA PHE A 87 -2.26 8.34 -6.74
C PHE A 87 -1.41 9.33 -5.96
N GLY A 88 -1.25 9.02 -4.67
CA GLY A 88 -0.56 9.87 -3.70
C GLY A 88 0.96 9.79 -3.69
N ALA A 89 1.55 10.65 -2.86
CA ALA A 89 2.98 10.72 -2.59
C ALA A 89 3.48 9.47 -1.81
N GLY A 90 4.02 8.49 -2.54
CA GLY A 90 4.68 7.29 -2.01
C GLY A 90 5.29 6.46 -3.15
N PHE A 91 6.17 5.49 -2.86
CA PHE A 91 6.88 4.68 -3.89
C PHE A 91 5.97 3.69 -4.64
N TYR A 92 4.82 3.35 -4.05
CA TYR A 92 3.77 2.63 -4.75
C TYR A 92 2.38 2.97 -4.18
N ALA A 93 1.38 2.88 -5.04
CA ALA A 93 -0.03 3.01 -4.70
C ALA A 93 -0.71 1.65 -4.79
N LEU A 94 -1.57 1.34 -3.82
CA LEU A 94 -2.47 0.19 -3.92
C LEU A 94 -3.85 0.71 -4.30
N ARG A 95 -4.45 0.14 -5.34
CA ARG A 95 -5.82 0.40 -5.75
C ARG A 95 -6.66 -0.83 -5.59
N SER A 96 -7.79 -0.65 -4.93
CA SER A 96 -8.77 -1.70 -4.73
C SER A 96 -9.96 -1.39 -5.64
N MET A 97 -10.06 -2.11 -6.75
CA MET A 97 -11.28 -2.11 -7.56
C MET A 97 -12.32 -3.00 -6.93
N CYS A 98 -13.57 -2.53 -6.92
CA CYS A 98 -14.67 -3.17 -6.22
C CYS A 98 -15.90 -3.18 -7.13
N TYR A 99 -16.70 -4.25 -7.07
CA TYR A 99 -18.04 -4.28 -7.63
C TYR A 99 -19.06 -3.88 -6.55
N GLY A 100 -19.38 -2.59 -6.48
CA GLY A 100 -20.29 -2.03 -5.48
C GLY A 100 -19.68 -1.82 -4.08
N ILE A 101 -20.41 -1.08 -3.24
CA ILE A 101 -19.99 -0.67 -1.89
C ILE A 101 -19.95 -1.87 -0.90
N GLU A 102 -20.44 -3.04 -1.29
CA GLU A 102 -20.35 -4.24 -0.42
C GLU A 102 -19.03 -5.00 -0.63
N SER A 103 -18.39 -4.89 -1.80
CA SER A 103 -17.13 -5.62 -2.10
C SER A 103 -15.85 -4.89 -1.66
N ILE A 104 -15.96 -3.63 -1.22
CA ILE A 104 -14.92 -2.93 -0.44
C ILE A 104 -14.66 -3.59 0.93
N HIS A 105 -15.44 -4.62 1.30
CA HIS A 105 -15.30 -5.34 2.56
C HIS A 105 -14.48 -6.64 2.48
N GLN A 106 -13.81 -7.01 1.38
CA GLN A 106 -12.71 -7.98 1.56
C GLN A 106 -11.52 -7.25 2.16
N LEU A 107 -11.62 -7.11 3.47
CA LEU A 107 -10.50 -6.94 4.35
C LEU A 107 -9.47 -8.04 4.06
N PRO A 108 -8.17 -7.77 4.30
CA PRO A 108 -7.17 -8.82 4.33
C PRO A 108 -7.70 -10.05 5.05
N LYS A 109 -7.42 -11.25 4.53
CA LYS A 109 -7.86 -12.49 5.21
C LYS A 109 -7.00 -12.77 6.44
N GLU A 110 -5.77 -12.24 6.45
CA GLU A 110 -4.76 -12.48 7.47
C GLU A 110 -4.04 -11.19 7.86
N TYR A 111 -3.39 -11.21 9.01
CA TYR A 111 -2.48 -10.14 9.40
C TYR A 111 -1.18 -10.24 8.62
N LYS A 112 -0.66 -9.11 8.16
CA LYS A 112 0.64 -9.07 7.49
C LYS A 112 1.38 -7.78 7.75
N LEU A 113 2.69 -7.89 7.94
CA LEU A 113 3.61 -6.78 7.92
C LEU A 113 4.25 -6.72 6.54
N GLY A 114 4.07 -5.61 5.83
CA GLY A 114 4.81 -5.38 4.59
C GLY A 114 6.17 -4.75 4.83
N GLN A 115 7.03 -4.82 3.82
CA GLN A 115 8.33 -4.19 3.83
C GLN A 115 8.16 -2.67 3.91
N ASN A 116 8.89 -2.03 4.82
CA ASN A 116 8.86 -0.58 4.90
C ASN A 116 9.43 0.03 3.59
N TYR A 117 8.89 1.18 3.18
CA TYR A 117 9.34 1.87 1.98
C TYR A 117 9.45 3.38 2.21
N PRO A 118 10.55 4.00 1.76
CA PRO A 118 11.70 3.37 1.12
C PRO A 118 12.53 2.50 2.09
N ASN A 119 13.33 1.55 1.59
CA ASN A 119 14.31 0.81 2.39
C ASN A 119 15.49 0.39 1.49
N PRO A 120 16.69 1.00 1.62
CA PRO A 120 17.07 2.00 2.62
C PRO A 120 16.29 3.31 2.54
N PHE A 121 16.14 4.03 3.66
CA PHE A 121 15.45 5.32 3.72
C PHE A 121 16.31 6.44 4.28
N ASN A 122 15.99 7.68 3.89
CA ASN A 122 16.54 8.90 4.47
C ASN A 122 15.49 9.59 5.34
N ALA A 123 15.69 9.52 6.66
CA ALA A 123 14.88 10.11 7.73
C ALA A 123 13.41 9.65 7.83
N GLN A 124 12.68 9.42 6.73
CA GLN A 124 11.26 9.06 6.74
C GLN A 124 11.00 7.76 5.98
N THR A 125 10.12 6.91 6.53
CA THR A 125 9.65 5.68 5.89
C THR A 125 8.18 5.43 6.21
N VAL A 126 7.53 4.62 5.39
CA VAL A 126 6.18 4.09 5.63
C VAL A 126 6.28 2.61 5.93
N ILE A 127 5.53 2.15 6.93
CA ILE A 127 5.38 0.73 7.30
C ILE A 127 3.94 0.32 6.91
N PRO A 128 3.76 -0.45 5.83
CA PRO A 128 2.46 -0.96 5.41
C PRO A 128 2.03 -2.17 6.24
N LEU A 129 0.75 -2.22 6.61
CA LEU A 129 0.14 -3.32 7.35
C LEU A 129 -1.07 -3.84 6.58
N GLU A 130 -1.37 -5.12 6.76
CA GLU A 130 -2.64 -5.72 6.36
C GLU A 130 -3.33 -6.21 7.64
N LEU A 131 -4.52 -5.70 7.92
CA LEU A 131 -5.30 -6.02 9.12
C LEU A 131 -6.67 -6.60 8.72
N PRO A 132 -7.02 -7.84 9.09
CA PRO A 132 -8.30 -8.45 8.74
C PRO A 132 -9.50 -7.87 9.48
N GLN A 133 -9.24 -7.07 10.52
CA GLN A 133 -10.23 -6.48 11.40
C GLN A 133 -9.61 -5.30 12.15
N ARG A 134 -10.45 -4.46 12.77
CA ARG A 134 -9.98 -3.38 13.64
C ARG A 134 -9.13 -3.96 14.78
N SER A 135 -7.94 -3.41 14.97
CA SER A 135 -6.93 -3.99 15.86
C SER A 135 -6.19 -2.93 16.67
N MET A 136 -5.82 -3.26 17.91
CA MET A 136 -4.86 -2.49 18.70
C MET A 136 -3.46 -2.84 18.21
N VAL A 137 -2.76 -1.88 17.60
CA VAL A 137 -1.44 -2.06 17.00
C VAL A 137 -0.39 -1.32 17.82
N LYS A 138 0.73 -1.99 18.08
CA LYS A 138 1.94 -1.40 18.67
C LYS A 138 3.14 -1.73 17.80
N ILE A 139 3.95 -0.73 17.48
CA ILE A 139 5.19 -0.91 16.73
C ILE A 139 6.34 -0.32 17.54
N GLU A 140 7.22 -1.20 18.01
CA GLU A 140 8.36 -0.88 18.85
C GLU A 140 9.66 -0.93 18.03
N LEU A 141 10.59 -0.04 18.32
CA LEU A 141 11.87 0.10 17.62
C LEU A 141 13.02 -0.41 18.48
N PHE A 142 13.94 -1.13 17.85
CA PHE A 142 15.09 -1.77 18.48
C PHE A 142 16.37 -1.46 17.71
N ASN A 143 17.48 -1.33 18.43
CA ASN A 143 18.81 -1.27 17.83
C ASN A 143 19.38 -2.68 17.56
N MET A 144 20.57 -2.76 16.95
CA MET A 144 21.25 -4.02 16.64
C MET A 144 21.60 -4.89 17.86
N MET A 145 21.61 -4.32 19.07
CA MET A 145 21.83 -5.05 20.32
C MET A 145 20.52 -5.56 20.93
N GLY A 146 19.38 -5.38 20.25
CA GLY A 146 18.06 -5.77 20.76
C GLY A 146 17.50 -4.85 21.85
N ARG A 147 18.11 -3.69 22.10
CA ARG A 147 17.58 -2.71 23.06
C ARG A 147 16.42 -1.96 22.43
N ASN A 148 15.27 -1.93 23.11
CA ASN A 148 14.16 -1.06 22.74
C ASN A 148 14.60 0.41 22.89
N ILE A 149 14.47 1.18 21.82
CA ILE A 149 14.88 2.58 21.75
C ILE A 149 13.69 3.52 21.49
N GLY A 150 12.47 3.01 21.46
CA GLY A 150 11.26 3.82 21.34
C GLY A 150 10.07 3.07 20.75
N THR A 151 8.94 3.76 20.70
CA THR A 151 7.71 3.28 20.06
C THR A 151 7.42 4.16 18.85
N MET A 152 7.26 3.54 17.68
CA MET A 152 6.95 4.25 16.42
C MET A 152 5.46 4.53 16.28
N PHE A 153 4.61 3.64 16.79
CA PHE A 153 3.17 3.79 16.80
C PHE A 153 2.56 2.93 17.91
N GLU A 154 1.53 3.44 18.58
CA GLU A 154 0.71 2.68 19.51
C GLU A 154 -0.71 3.23 19.46
N GLY A 155 -1.69 2.38 19.13
CA GLY A 155 -3.09 2.80 19.04
C GLY A 155 -3.93 1.86 18.18
N ILE A 156 -5.19 2.22 18.01
CA ILE A 156 -6.14 1.44 17.21
C ILE A 156 -5.97 1.79 15.72
N LYS A 157 -6.00 0.77 14.87
CA LYS A 157 -6.11 0.89 13.41
C LYS A 157 -7.33 0.12 12.91
N GLU A 158 -8.03 0.70 11.95
CA GLU A 158 -9.13 0.05 11.24
C GLU A 158 -8.64 -1.12 10.40
N ALA A 159 -9.56 -2.01 10.06
CA ALA A 159 -9.31 -3.13 9.15
C ALA A 159 -8.95 -2.62 7.75
N GLY A 160 -8.17 -3.40 6.99
CA GLY A 160 -7.74 -3.03 5.64
C GLY A 160 -6.22 -2.93 5.54
N TRP A 161 -5.74 -1.90 4.84
CA TRP A 161 -4.31 -1.72 4.55
C TRP A 161 -3.71 -0.45 5.18
N PRO A 162 -3.75 -0.29 6.51
CA PRO A 162 -3.27 0.92 7.15
C PRO A 162 -1.77 1.10 6.99
N ARG A 163 -1.37 2.38 6.93
CA ARG A 163 0.04 2.79 6.79
C ARG A 163 0.49 3.54 8.03
N VAL A 164 1.66 3.20 8.57
CA VAL A 164 2.30 3.91 9.68
C VAL A 164 3.51 4.68 9.14
N LYS A 165 3.47 6.02 9.25
CA LYS A 165 4.59 6.89 8.89
C LYS A 165 5.53 6.99 10.08
N TYR A 166 6.84 6.86 9.85
CA TYR A 166 7.86 7.03 10.88
C TYR A 166 8.94 8.02 10.45
N ASN A 167 9.30 8.92 11.37
CA ASN A 167 10.38 9.90 11.20
C ASN A 167 11.53 9.58 12.17
N ALA A 168 12.62 9.07 11.59
CA ALA A 168 13.86 8.67 12.24
C ALA A 168 14.94 9.77 12.19
N SER A 169 14.60 11.04 11.95
CA SER A 169 15.58 12.14 11.85
C SER A 169 16.47 12.28 13.09
N HIS A 170 16.02 11.80 14.24
CA HIS A 170 16.75 11.77 15.51
C HIS A 170 17.73 10.58 15.65
N LEU A 171 17.70 9.60 14.75
CA LEU A 171 18.57 8.42 14.77
C LEU A 171 19.80 8.62 13.87
N SER A 172 20.87 7.85 14.09
CA SER A 172 22.06 7.85 13.22
C SER A 172 21.88 6.86 12.07
N SER A 173 22.64 7.00 10.97
CA SER A 173 22.65 6.00 9.90
C SER A 173 23.01 4.62 10.47
N GLY A 174 22.35 3.57 10.00
CA GLY A 174 22.56 2.22 10.50
C GLY A 174 21.38 1.27 10.30
N VAL A 175 21.50 0.07 10.86
CA VAL A 175 20.47 -0.97 10.82
C VAL A 175 19.70 -0.98 12.14
N TYR A 176 18.38 -0.98 12.01
CA TYR A 176 17.43 -1.07 13.11
C TYR A 176 16.43 -2.19 12.83
N PHE A 177 15.75 -2.64 13.88
CA PHE A 177 14.67 -3.60 13.79
C PHE A 177 13.44 -3.03 14.43
N TYR A 178 12.27 -3.38 13.93
CA TYR A 178 11.02 -3.06 14.60
C TYR A 178 10.20 -4.31 14.77
N ARG A 179 9.49 -4.37 15.90
CA ARG A 179 8.53 -5.42 16.19
C ARG A 179 7.14 -4.81 16.15
N ILE A 180 6.26 -5.42 15.38
CA ILE A 180 4.83 -5.14 15.46
C ILE A 180 4.14 -6.18 16.33
N THR A 181 3.17 -5.73 17.11
CA THR A 181 2.12 -6.58 17.68
C THR A 181 0.76 -5.99 17.32
N ALA A 182 -0.17 -6.83 16.90
CA ALA A 182 -1.56 -6.45 16.67
C ALA A 182 -2.50 -7.42 17.39
N ASP A 183 -3.42 -6.88 18.19
CA ASP A 183 -4.49 -7.64 18.85
C ASP A 183 -5.83 -7.24 18.22
N GLY A 184 -6.53 -8.20 17.60
CA GLY A 184 -7.85 -8.00 16.99
C GLY A 184 -8.92 -7.70 18.03
N LEU A 185 -9.72 -6.66 17.80
CA LEU A 185 -10.69 -6.14 18.77
C LEU A 185 -12.11 -6.71 18.60
N GLU A 186 -12.39 -7.38 17.48
CA GLU A 186 -13.75 -7.82 17.12
C GLU A 186 -13.91 -9.33 17.23
N ARG A 187 -13.16 -10.06 16.41
CA ARG A 187 -13.16 -11.53 16.31
C ARG A 187 -12.02 -12.17 17.11
N GLY A 188 -11.19 -11.36 17.78
CA GLY A 188 -9.96 -11.79 18.43
C GLY A 188 -8.85 -12.10 17.44
N GLY A 189 -7.74 -12.66 17.92
CA GLY A 189 -6.55 -12.95 17.10
C GLY A 189 -5.38 -12.06 17.46
N LYS A 190 -4.18 -12.63 17.39
CA LYS A 190 -2.93 -11.95 17.73
C LYS A 190 -1.95 -12.13 16.59
N PHE A 191 -1.24 -11.07 16.27
CA PHE A 191 -0.19 -11.05 15.28
C PHE A 191 1.06 -10.42 15.89
N ALA A 192 2.21 -11.01 15.59
CA ALA A 192 3.50 -10.42 15.89
C ALA A 192 4.47 -10.74 14.77
N ASP A 193 5.22 -9.74 14.34
CA ASP A 193 6.23 -9.89 13.29
C ASP A 193 7.34 -8.85 13.48
N VAL A 194 8.46 -9.05 12.77
CA VAL A 194 9.64 -8.20 12.86
C VAL A 194 10.08 -7.75 11.48
N GLY A 195 10.31 -6.45 11.33
CA GLY A 195 10.90 -5.87 10.12
C GLY A 195 12.27 -5.26 10.38
N LYS A 196 13.02 -5.08 9.29
CA LYS A 196 14.37 -4.49 9.29
C LYS A 196 14.36 -3.13 8.60
N LEU A 197 14.90 -2.13 9.28
CA LEU A 197 15.06 -0.75 8.80
C LEU A 197 16.53 -0.48 8.49
N VAL A 198 16.82 0.02 7.29
CA VAL A 198 18.16 0.51 6.91
C VAL A 198 18.07 2.03 6.70
N LEU A 199 18.62 2.78 7.65
CA LEU A 199 18.63 4.25 7.62
C LEU A 199 19.94 4.76 7.03
N VAL A 200 19.86 5.62 6.01
CA VAL A 200 21.00 6.29 5.38
C VAL A 200 20.73 7.79 5.38
N LYS A 201 21.58 8.53 6.11
CA LYS A 201 21.65 10.00 6.08
C LYS A 201 22.80 10.48 5.21
#